data_AF-A0A1S1DCE4-F1
#
_entry.id   AF-A0A1S1DCE4-F1
#
_cell.length_a   1.000
_cell.length_b   1.000
_cell.length_c   1.000
_cell.angle_alpha   90.00
_cell.angle_beta   90.00
_cell.angle_gamma   90.00
#
_symmetry.space_group_name_H-M   'P 1'
#
loop_
_entity.id
_entity.type
_entity.pdbx_description
1 polymer ?
#
loop_
_entity_poly.entity_id
_entity_poly.type
_entity_poly.pdbx_seq_one_letter_code
_entity_poly.pdbx_strand_id
1 'polypeptide(L)'
;MITVLIAGILGFLISLTALPVYIKKMSALKLGQLIREEGPAAHQHKAGTPTMAGLIFIPAAILAYFLTLAVSALFFGTAPVPTATAWLTIAFTLGMLGVGAADDIMKFRNKGNEGLTEKQKTIGLLGVTLPFAYLAFQFPNESGARPASTAISFVRDLPIDLFAAGAVFGSILLVGWITLISLSGTNAVNFTDGLDGLAGGIMMTIFSGYLTISIWQYVHACSAGAGTACYDVRDPGSLALIAASLVGSLAGFLWWNVSKAQIFMGDSGSLALGGAMVAFALFTRTELLLLVIALIPVLEVFSVIVQKFVFKTSRKRSVAAGEKPLHAHRYFRMTPFHHHMEKVGVNGKYSIDKKGLAPGTVSSGEVNSVFRLWVVNALCVLVALALFFGDWFSQTSGVIH
;
A
#
# COMPACT_ATOMS: atom_id res chain seq x y z
N MET A 1 11.99 20.41 -7.81
CA MET A 1 12.00 19.37 -8.87
C MET A 1 13.28 18.53 -8.85
N ILE A 2 14.48 19.13 -8.89
CA ILE A 2 15.75 18.39 -8.82
C ILE A 2 15.84 17.50 -7.56
N THR A 3 15.44 18.02 -6.40
CA THR A 3 15.43 17.29 -5.13
C THR A 3 14.55 16.02 -5.15
N VAL A 4 13.41 16.08 -5.84
CA VAL A 4 12.51 14.92 -6.01
C VAL A 4 13.16 13.82 -6.85
N LEU A 5 13.87 14.19 -7.92
CA LEU A 5 14.60 13.22 -8.75
C LEU A 5 15.73 12.56 -7.96
N ILE A 6 16.48 13.34 -7.17
CA ILE A 6 17.52 12.83 -6.27
C ILE A 6 16.92 11.82 -5.29
N ALA A 7 15.78 12.12 -4.67
CA ALA A 7 15.10 11.22 -3.73
C ALA A 7 14.73 9.87 -4.36
N GLY A 8 14.21 9.88 -5.59
CA GLY A 8 13.88 8.66 -6.33
C GLY A 8 15.12 7.85 -6.73
N ILE A 9 16.16 8.52 -7.26
CA ILE A 9 17.41 7.86 -7.68
C ILE A 9 18.12 7.23 -6.47
N LEU A 10 18.23 7.96 -5.36
CA LEU A 10 18.82 7.42 -4.13
C LEU A 10 18.01 6.25 -3.59
N GLY A 11 16.68 6.34 -3.58
CA GLY A 11 15.81 5.24 -3.16
C GLY A 11 16.04 3.98 -3.99
N PHE A 12 16.13 4.14 -5.31
CA PHE A 12 16.43 3.06 -6.25
C PHE A 12 17.80 2.43 -5.99
N LEU A 13 18.87 3.22 -5.98
CA LEU A 13 20.23 2.72 -5.83
C LEU A 13 20.46 2.02 -4.48
N ILE A 14 19.94 2.59 -3.39
CA ILE A 14 20.09 2.01 -2.05
C ILE A 14 19.34 0.67 -1.97
N SER A 15 18.09 0.62 -2.42
CA SER A 15 17.29 -0.61 -2.42
C SER A 15 17.89 -1.70 -3.33
N LEU A 16 18.26 -1.33 -4.56
CA LEU A 16 18.85 -2.23 -5.56
C LEU A 16 20.13 -2.91 -5.05
N THR A 17 21.00 -2.17 -4.36
CA THR A 17 22.30 -2.66 -3.88
C THR A 17 22.23 -3.34 -2.52
N ALA A 18 21.29 -2.95 -1.64
CA ALA A 18 21.13 -3.55 -0.32
C ALA A 18 20.46 -4.93 -0.37
N LEU A 19 19.51 -5.14 -1.29
CA LEU A 19 18.75 -6.40 -1.38
C LEU A 19 19.62 -7.64 -1.68
N PRO A 20 20.59 -7.62 -2.61
CA PRO A 20 21.49 -8.76 -2.85
C PRO A 20 22.27 -9.19 -1.62
N VAL A 21 22.72 -8.23 -0.81
CA VAL A 21 23.44 -8.50 0.45
C VAL A 21 22.49 -9.21 1.43
N TYR A 22 21.26 -8.73 1.52
CA TYR A 22 20.24 -9.33 2.38
C TYR A 22 19.83 -10.74 1.92
N ILE A 23 19.61 -10.94 0.61
CA ILE A 23 19.28 -12.24 0.00
C ILE A 23 20.35 -13.28 0.35
N LYS A 24 21.63 -12.93 0.17
CA LYS A 24 22.76 -13.81 0.51
C LYS A 24 22.75 -14.19 2.00
N LYS A 25 22.53 -13.22 2.88
CA LYS A 25 22.50 -13.44 4.33
C LYS A 25 21.34 -14.34 4.75
N MET A 26 20.14 -14.09 4.25
CA MET A 26 18.95 -14.88 4.59
C MET A 26 19.03 -16.30 4.03
N SER A 27 19.57 -16.46 2.81
CA SER A 27 19.84 -17.77 2.21
C SER A 27 20.86 -18.57 3.03
N ALA A 28 21.91 -17.92 3.56
CA ALA A 28 22.90 -18.59 4.42
C ALA A 28 22.29 -19.06 5.75
N LEU A 29 21.33 -18.30 6.29
CA LEU A 29 20.58 -18.66 7.50
C LEU A 29 19.45 -19.67 7.25
N LYS A 30 19.23 -20.11 6.00
CA LYS A 30 18.12 -20.98 5.59
C LYS A 30 16.74 -20.44 5.99
N LEU A 31 16.61 -19.12 6.09
CA LEU A 31 15.36 -18.41 6.40
C LEU A 31 14.58 -18.11 5.12
N GLY A 32 14.24 -19.18 4.40
CA GLY A 32 13.38 -19.13 3.21
C GLY A 32 11.92 -19.35 3.56
N GLN A 33 11.01 -18.98 2.65
CA GLN A 33 9.58 -19.20 2.82
C GLN A 33 9.29 -20.70 2.97
N LEU A 34 8.57 -21.05 4.05
CA LEU A 34 8.14 -22.41 4.38
C LEU A 34 6.88 -22.75 3.58
N ILE A 35 6.79 -23.99 3.08
CA ILE A 35 5.66 -24.44 2.25
C ILE A 35 4.39 -24.44 3.09
N ARG A 36 3.32 -23.83 2.56
CA ARG A 36 1.99 -23.85 3.15
C ARG A 36 1.12 -24.84 2.38
N GLU A 37 0.54 -25.84 3.06
CA GLU A 37 -0.26 -26.89 2.39
C GLU A 37 -1.53 -26.34 1.70
N GLU A 38 -2.07 -25.21 2.16
CA GLU A 38 -3.32 -24.62 1.65
C GLU A 38 -3.17 -23.77 0.37
N GLY A 39 -1.94 -23.56 -0.13
CA GLY A 39 -1.66 -22.73 -1.31
C GLY A 39 -1.85 -23.42 -2.67
N PRO A 40 -1.90 -22.68 -3.80
CA PRO A 40 -1.89 -23.28 -5.13
C PRO A 40 -0.68 -24.20 -5.33
N ALA A 41 -0.89 -25.39 -5.91
CA ALA A 41 0.19 -26.35 -6.19
C ALA A 41 1.30 -25.76 -7.09
N ALA A 42 0.98 -24.76 -7.92
CA ALA A 42 1.94 -24.03 -8.73
C ALA A 42 3.00 -23.27 -7.91
N HIS A 43 2.72 -22.91 -6.65
CA HIS A 43 3.64 -22.14 -5.79
C HIS A 43 4.68 -23.00 -5.05
N GLN A 44 4.71 -24.32 -5.27
CA GLN A 44 5.75 -25.21 -4.69
C GLN A 44 7.17 -24.77 -5.07
N HIS A 45 7.35 -24.10 -6.22
CA HIS A 45 8.65 -23.56 -6.65
C HIS A 45 9.13 -22.34 -5.82
N LYS A 46 8.26 -21.73 -5.00
CA LYS A 46 8.57 -20.57 -4.16
C LYS A 46 9.22 -20.96 -2.82
N ALA A 47 9.29 -22.26 -2.53
CA ALA A 47 9.91 -22.79 -1.32
C ALA A 47 11.39 -22.40 -1.25
N GLY A 48 11.83 -21.90 -0.08
CA GLY A 48 13.23 -21.56 0.16
C GLY A 48 13.67 -20.16 -0.30
N THR A 49 12.83 -19.42 -1.03
CA THR A 49 13.11 -18.02 -1.37
C THR A 49 13.06 -17.15 -0.09
N PRO A 50 14.06 -16.30 0.18
CA PRO A 50 14.02 -15.36 1.31
C PRO A 50 12.78 -14.47 1.31
N THR A 51 12.30 -14.09 2.50
CA THR A 51 11.18 -13.15 2.69
C THR A 51 11.61 -11.95 3.55
N MET A 52 10.67 -11.08 3.90
CA MET A 52 10.85 -9.85 4.68
C MET A 52 11.70 -8.77 4.00
N ALA A 53 11.63 -8.66 2.67
CA ALA A 53 12.32 -7.56 1.95
C ALA A 53 11.87 -6.17 2.41
N GLY A 54 10.67 -6.04 3.01
CA GLY A 54 10.21 -4.80 3.63
C GLY A 54 11.18 -4.19 4.64
N LEU A 55 11.95 -5.03 5.34
CA LEU A 55 12.99 -4.61 6.28
C LEU A 55 14.19 -3.92 5.60
N ILE A 56 14.25 -3.94 4.27
CA ILE A 56 15.33 -3.36 3.48
C ILE A 56 14.82 -2.18 2.65
N PHE A 57 13.80 -2.37 1.81
CA PHE A 57 13.40 -1.32 0.88
C PHE A 57 12.65 -0.15 1.56
N ILE A 58 12.00 -0.37 2.70
CA ILE A 58 11.37 0.71 3.47
C ILE A 58 12.43 1.58 4.18
N PRO A 59 13.38 1.03 4.96
CA PRO A 59 14.50 1.82 5.47
C PRO A 59 15.34 2.47 4.36
N ALA A 60 15.50 1.81 3.20
CA ALA A 60 16.16 2.42 2.05
C ALA A 60 15.45 3.67 1.54
N ALA A 61 14.12 3.67 1.46
CA ALA A 61 13.35 4.88 1.11
C ALA A 61 13.52 5.99 2.16
N ILE A 62 13.46 5.64 3.44
CA ILE A 62 13.63 6.61 4.53
C ILE A 62 15.04 7.20 4.52
N LEU A 63 16.06 6.36 4.33
CA LEU A 63 17.45 6.81 4.19
C LEU A 63 17.62 7.72 2.96
N ALA A 64 17.00 7.38 1.83
CA ALA A 64 17.01 8.20 0.63
C ALA A 64 16.38 9.58 0.87
N TYR A 65 15.28 9.66 1.63
CA TYR A 65 14.66 10.91 2.02
C TYR A 65 15.65 11.79 2.81
N PHE A 66 16.25 11.26 3.88
CA PHE A 66 17.20 12.02 4.71
C PHE A 66 18.48 12.42 3.95
N LEU A 67 19.03 11.51 3.14
CA LEU A 67 20.18 11.82 2.29
C LEU A 67 19.85 12.91 1.27
N THR A 68 18.62 12.94 0.75
CA THR A 68 18.18 14.02 -0.14
C THR A 68 18.16 15.37 0.56
N LEU A 69 17.69 15.43 1.81
CA LEU A 69 17.75 16.67 2.60
C LEU A 69 19.20 17.11 2.83
N ALA A 70 20.09 16.18 3.16
CA ALA A 70 21.52 16.46 3.35
C ALA A 70 22.21 16.95 2.05
N VAL A 71 21.94 16.30 0.92
CA VAL A 71 22.42 16.73 -0.41
C VAL A 71 21.85 18.11 -0.74
N SER A 72 20.60 18.38 -0.41
CA SER A 72 19.99 19.69 -0.66
C SER A 72 20.66 20.80 0.16
N ALA A 73 21.01 20.52 1.42
CA ALA A 73 21.77 21.43 2.28
C ALA A 73 23.16 21.71 1.73
N LEU A 74 23.85 20.66 1.27
CA LEU A 74 25.23 20.78 0.80
C LEU A 74 25.35 21.48 -0.56
N PHE A 75 24.48 21.17 -1.52
CA PHE A 75 24.63 21.59 -2.91
C PHE A 75 23.70 22.73 -3.34
N PHE A 76 22.55 22.90 -2.68
CA PHE A 76 21.60 23.97 -3.03
C PHE A 76 21.49 25.05 -1.95
N GLY A 77 22.23 24.93 -0.84
CA GLY A 77 22.19 25.88 0.28
C GLY A 77 20.84 25.94 1.00
N THR A 78 19.88 25.09 0.62
CA THR A 78 18.59 24.94 1.29
C THR A 78 18.78 23.93 2.40
N ALA A 79 18.55 24.27 3.67
CA ALA A 79 18.59 23.32 4.79
C ALA A 79 17.18 22.89 5.22
N PRO A 80 16.41 22.17 4.37
CA PRO A 80 15.07 21.74 4.74
C PRO A 80 15.16 20.72 5.88
N VAL A 81 14.45 21.00 6.96
CA VAL A 81 14.26 20.05 8.06
C VAL A 81 13.02 19.20 7.81
N PRO A 82 12.99 17.94 8.29
CA PRO A 82 11.80 17.11 8.16
C PRO A 82 10.60 17.75 8.86
N THR A 83 9.50 17.88 8.13
CA THR A 83 8.26 18.46 8.64
C THR A 83 7.50 17.51 9.56
N ALA A 84 6.51 18.02 10.30
CA ALA A 84 5.65 17.19 11.13
C ALA A 84 4.94 16.10 10.30
N THR A 85 4.44 16.45 9.12
CA THR A 85 3.82 15.50 8.18
C THR A 85 4.80 14.42 7.73
N ALA A 86 6.07 14.78 7.47
CA ALA A 86 7.11 13.80 7.13
C ALA A 86 7.35 12.81 8.27
N TRP A 87 7.54 13.31 9.49
CA TRP A 87 7.76 12.48 10.67
C TRP A 87 6.58 11.55 10.95
N LEU A 88 5.35 12.05 10.87
CA LEU A 88 4.16 11.22 11.06
C LEU A 88 4.04 10.13 9.99
N THR A 89 4.31 10.47 8.73
CA THR A 89 4.29 9.49 7.62
C THR A 89 5.34 8.40 7.84
N ILE A 90 6.57 8.78 8.18
CA ILE A 90 7.67 7.85 8.44
C ILE A 90 7.38 6.99 9.67
N ALA A 91 6.94 7.60 10.78
CA ALA A 91 6.64 6.90 12.03
C ALA A 91 5.49 5.90 11.85
N PHE A 92 4.43 6.29 11.13
CA PHE A 92 3.31 5.40 10.84
C PHE A 92 3.73 4.23 9.95
N THR A 93 4.49 4.51 8.89
CA THR A 93 5.05 3.48 7.99
C THR A 93 5.94 2.50 8.75
N LEU A 94 6.83 3.00 9.62
CA LEU A 94 7.71 2.17 10.46
C LEU A 94 6.94 1.39 11.53
N GLY A 95 5.89 1.97 12.11
CA GLY A 95 5.02 1.27 13.05
C GLY A 95 4.32 0.09 12.39
N MET A 96 3.78 0.29 11.18
CA MET A 96 3.17 -0.78 10.40
C MET A 96 4.19 -1.84 9.94
N LEU A 97 5.40 -1.41 9.56
CA LEU A 97 6.53 -2.31 9.31
C LEU A 97 6.82 -3.18 10.52
N GLY A 98 6.84 -2.60 11.73
CA GLY A 98 7.08 -3.32 12.97
C GLY A 98 6.03 -4.40 13.26
N VAL A 99 4.75 -4.11 13.04
CA VAL A 99 3.67 -5.09 13.17
C VAL A 99 3.84 -6.22 12.15
N GLY A 100 4.17 -5.90 10.90
CA GLY A 100 4.38 -6.90 9.86
C GLY A 100 5.64 -7.74 10.08
N ALA A 101 6.72 -7.13 10.56
CA ALA A 101 7.93 -7.84 10.94
C ALA A 101 7.70 -8.80 12.10
N ALA A 102 6.90 -8.40 13.10
CA ALA A 102 6.51 -9.28 14.19
C ALA A 102 5.72 -10.50 13.67
N ASP A 103 4.82 -10.29 12.71
CA ASP A 103 4.08 -11.38 12.05
C ASP A 103 5.01 -12.34 11.29
N ASP A 104 5.91 -11.81 10.47
CA ASP A 104 6.87 -12.60 9.69
C ASP A 104 7.81 -13.40 10.61
N ILE A 105 8.33 -12.79 11.68
CA ILE A 105 9.17 -13.47 12.68
C ILE A 105 8.42 -14.60 13.37
N MET A 106 7.15 -14.40 13.72
CA MET A 106 6.33 -15.45 14.33
C MET A 106 6.06 -16.61 13.38
N LYS A 107 5.83 -16.35 12.09
CA LYS A 107 5.72 -17.41 11.07
C LYS A 107 6.97 -18.27 11.02
N PHE A 108 8.16 -17.67 11.10
CA PHE A 108 9.42 -18.42 11.16
C PHE A 108 9.55 -19.25 12.44
N ARG A 109 9.25 -18.66 13.60
CA ARG A 109 9.32 -19.35 14.90
C ARG A 109 8.39 -20.56 14.96
N ASN A 110 7.21 -20.44 14.36
CA ASN A 110 6.17 -21.46 14.35
C ASN A 110 6.30 -22.44 13.16
N LYS A 111 7.47 -22.50 12.50
CA LYS A 111 7.74 -23.39 11.36
C LYS A 111 6.72 -23.26 10.22
N GLY A 112 6.19 -22.06 9.98
CA GLY A 112 5.29 -21.76 8.87
C GLY A 112 3.82 -22.05 9.12
N ASN A 113 3.46 -22.61 10.28
CA ASN A 113 2.06 -22.97 10.57
C ASN A 113 1.19 -21.73 10.84
N GLU A 114 1.61 -20.84 11.75
CA GLU A 114 0.78 -19.68 12.13
C GLU A 114 1.65 -18.44 12.43
N GLY A 115 1.25 -17.29 11.87
CA GLY A 115 1.79 -15.98 12.24
C GLY A 115 1.16 -15.46 13.56
N LEU A 116 1.08 -14.14 13.71
CA LEU A 116 0.23 -13.51 14.71
C LEU A 116 -1.21 -13.98 14.53
N THR A 117 -1.90 -14.20 15.64
CA THR A 117 -3.36 -14.41 15.59
C THR A 117 -4.04 -13.15 15.04
N GLU A 118 -5.20 -13.30 14.40
CA GLU A 118 -5.97 -12.17 13.86
C GLU A 118 -6.20 -11.06 14.92
N LYS A 119 -6.42 -11.45 16.18
CA LYS A 119 -6.58 -10.52 17.31
C LYS A 119 -5.27 -9.77 17.62
N GLN A 120 -4.14 -10.47 17.70
CA GLN A 120 -2.84 -9.84 17.99
C GLN A 120 -2.44 -8.88 16.86
N LYS A 121 -2.61 -9.29 15.59
CA LYS A 121 -2.36 -8.42 14.43
C LYS A 121 -3.23 -7.17 14.47
N THR A 122 -4.53 -7.33 14.73
CA THR A 122 -5.47 -6.19 14.85
C THR A 122 -5.08 -5.26 16.00
N ILE A 123 -4.73 -5.79 17.18
CA ILE A 123 -4.27 -4.99 18.32
C ILE A 123 -3.00 -4.21 17.97
N GLY A 124 -2.04 -4.85 17.28
CA GLY A 124 -0.81 -4.20 16.82
C GLY A 124 -1.11 -3.04 15.86
N LEU A 125 -1.97 -3.27 14.86
CA LEU A 125 -2.38 -2.23 13.91
C LEU A 125 -3.10 -1.06 14.61
N LEU A 126 -3.98 -1.34 15.57
CA LEU A 126 -4.65 -0.31 16.38
C LEU A 126 -3.66 0.45 17.27
N GLY A 127 -2.69 -0.25 17.86
CA GLY A 127 -1.64 0.35 18.69
C GLY A 127 -0.78 1.37 17.93
N VAL A 128 -0.63 1.22 16.62
CA VAL A 128 0.05 2.19 15.74
C VAL A 128 -0.92 3.26 15.23
N THR A 129 -2.16 2.88 14.91
CA THR A 129 -3.16 3.76 14.29
C THR A 129 -3.72 4.80 15.25
N LEU A 130 -4.02 4.45 16.50
CA LEU A 130 -4.64 5.37 17.44
C LEU A 130 -3.71 6.55 17.81
N PRO A 131 -2.41 6.34 18.12
CA PRO A 131 -1.48 7.44 18.31
C PRO A 131 -1.32 8.30 17.05
N PHE A 132 -1.24 7.68 15.87
CA PHE A 132 -1.17 8.40 14.60
C PHE A 132 -2.40 9.31 14.38
N ALA A 133 -3.61 8.77 14.58
CA ALA A 133 -4.86 9.51 14.46
C ALA A 133 -4.91 10.71 15.40
N TYR A 134 -4.44 10.56 16.63
CA TYR A 134 -4.36 11.66 17.59
C TYR A 134 -3.31 12.71 17.17
N LEU A 135 -2.09 12.27 16.85
CA LEU A 135 -0.96 13.14 16.53
C LEU A 135 -1.14 13.92 15.22
N ALA A 136 -1.93 13.41 14.27
CA ALA A 136 -2.26 14.07 13.02
C ALA A 136 -2.92 15.47 13.19
N PHE A 137 -3.45 15.78 14.38
CA PHE A 137 -4.09 17.07 14.69
C PHE A 137 -3.29 17.96 15.66
N GLN A 138 -2.16 17.48 16.19
CA GLN A 138 -1.39 18.19 17.23
C GLN A 138 -0.35 19.16 16.69
N PHE A 139 -0.13 19.17 15.37
CA PHE A 139 0.90 19.98 14.75
C PHE A 139 0.24 20.90 13.71
N PRO A 140 -0.24 22.10 14.08
CA PRO A 140 -0.58 23.16 13.11
C PRO A 140 0.67 23.88 12.60
N ASN A 141 0.69 24.31 11.34
CA ASN A 141 1.79 25.12 10.78
C ASN A 141 1.50 26.61 11.03
N GLU A 142 2.33 27.49 10.47
CA GLU A 142 2.16 28.96 10.61
C GLU A 142 0.81 29.46 10.05
N SER A 143 0.25 28.78 9.05
CA SER A 143 -1.09 29.09 8.50
C SER A 143 -2.24 28.39 9.24
N GLY A 144 -1.96 27.71 10.37
CA GLY A 144 -2.94 26.95 11.14
C GLY A 144 -3.34 25.60 10.54
N ALA A 145 -2.80 25.24 9.37
CA ALA A 145 -3.09 23.98 8.70
C ALA A 145 -2.49 22.80 9.46
N ARG A 146 -3.29 21.76 9.67
CA ARG A 146 -2.90 20.51 10.33
C ARG A 146 -2.63 19.43 9.27
N PRO A 147 -1.86 18.37 9.60
CA PRO A 147 -1.61 17.25 8.70
C PRO A 147 -2.89 16.62 8.15
N ALA A 148 -3.90 16.40 9.00
CA ALA A 148 -5.20 15.84 8.58
C ALA A 148 -6.34 16.85 8.78
N SER A 149 -7.41 16.69 7.97
CA SER A 149 -8.67 17.43 8.10
C SER A 149 -9.66 16.71 9.02
N THR A 150 -10.58 17.45 9.62
CA THR A 150 -11.74 16.86 10.33
C THR A 150 -12.87 16.48 9.38
N ALA A 151 -12.83 16.99 8.14
CA ALA A 151 -13.77 16.64 7.10
C ALA A 151 -13.35 15.37 6.34
N ILE A 152 -14.33 14.71 5.72
CA ILE A 152 -14.08 13.64 4.75
C ILE A 152 -13.71 14.29 3.41
N SER A 153 -12.63 13.84 2.77
CA SER A 153 -12.15 14.42 1.51
C SER A 153 -12.27 13.45 0.33
N PHE A 154 -12.56 14.02 -0.84
CA PHE A 154 -12.43 13.31 -2.12
C PHE A 154 -11.19 13.77 -2.87
N VAL A 155 -11.26 14.91 -3.53
CA VAL A 155 -10.10 15.65 -4.08
C VAL A 155 -9.73 16.84 -3.16
N ARG A 156 -10.72 17.30 -2.41
CA ARG A 156 -10.69 18.30 -1.34
C ARG A 156 -11.69 17.88 -0.26
N ASP A 157 -11.67 18.58 0.86
CA ASP A 157 -12.67 18.41 1.92
C ASP A 157 -14.08 18.59 1.37
N LEU A 158 -14.93 17.58 1.56
CA LEU A 158 -16.36 17.68 1.31
C LEU A 158 -17.02 18.49 2.44
N PRO A 159 -18.25 19.01 2.26
CA PRO A 159 -19.02 19.65 3.32
C PRO A 159 -19.58 18.62 4.34
N ILE A 160 -18.73 17.70 4.78
CA ILE A 160 -19.00 16.63 5.73
C ILE A 160 -17.91 16.69 6.81
N ASP A 161 -18.03 17.66 7.71
CA ASP A 161 -17.14 17.80 8.86
C ASP A 161 -17.59 16.87 9.99
N LEU A 162 -16.73 15.95 10.39
CA LEU A 162 -17.03 15.00 11.47
C LEU A 162 -17.19 15.70 12.82
N PHE A 163 -16.59 16.88 12.99
CA PHE A 163 -16.75 17.69 14.21
C PHE A 163 -18.09 18.42 14.31
N ALA A 164 -18.89 18.44 13.24
CA ALA A 164 -20.25 19.00 13.27
C ALA A 164 -21.16 18.28 14.29
N ALA A 165 -20.84 17.02 14.65
CA ALA A 165 -21.55 16.27 15.67
C ALA A 165 -21.12 16.60 17.13
N GLY A 166 -20.29 17.63 17.32
CA GLY A 166 -19.76 18.06 18.60
C GLY A 166 -18.40 17.42 18.94
N ALA A 167 -17.65 18.04 19.86
CA ALA A 167 -16.25 17.68 20.10
C ALA A 167 -16.03 16.21 20.49
N VAL A 168 -16.86 15.66 21.39
CA VAL A 168 -16.71 14.27 21.86
C VAL A 168 -17.09 13.27 20.77
N PHE A 169 -18.29 13.38 20.22
CA PHE A 169 -18.78 12.45 19.21
C PHE A 169 -18.00 12.58 17.90
N GLY A 170 -17.66 13.80 17.49
CA GLY A 170 -16.82 14.07 16.32
C GLY A 170 -15.42 13.49 16.45
N SER A 171 -14.81 13.52 17.63
CA SER A 171 -13.53 12.83 17.87
C SER A 171 -13.64 11.31 17.70
N ILE A 172 -14.75 10.71 18.18
CA ILE A 172 -15.01 9.27 18.00
C ILE A 172 -15.19 8.93 16.52
N LEU A 173 -15.98 9.72 15.80
CA LEU A 173 -16.20 9.54 14.36
C LEU A 173 -14.89 9.66 13.58
N LEU A 174 -14.07 10.67 13.88
CA LEU A 174 -12.79 10.91 13.22
C LEU A 174 -11.80 9.77 13.45
N VAL A 175 -11.63 9.34 14.71
CA VAL A 175 -10.76 8.21 15.04
C VAL A 175 -11.30 6.92 14.40
N GLY A 176 -12.61 6.72 14.39
CA GLY A 176 -13.26 5.60 13.70
C GLY A 176 -12.99 5.61 12.19
N TRP A 177 -13.08 6.79 11.55
CA TRP A 177 -12.80 6.98 10.13
C TRP A 177 -11.35 6.67 9.77
N ILE A 178 -10.39 7.26 10.50
CA ILE A 178 -8.96 7.00 10.30
C ILE A 178 -8.63 5.52 10.56
N THR A 179 -9.24 4.92 11.58
CA THR A 179 -9.07 3.50 11.90
C THR A 179 -9.60 2.61 10.77
N LEU A 180 -10.76 2.94 10.22
CA LEU A 180 -11.36 2.20 9.11
C LEU A 180 -10.45 2.25 7.87
N ILE A 181 -9.96 3.44 7.48
CA ILE A 181 -9.05 3.60 6.34
C ILE A 181 -7.73 2.86 6.60
N SER A 182 -7.16 2.98 7.80
CA SER A 182 -5.91 2.32 8.19
C SER A 182 -6.00 0.80 8.12
N LEU A 183 -7.00 0.20 8.78
CA LEU A 183 -7.15 -1.26 8.82
C LEU A 183 -7.53 -1.83 7.44
N SER A 184 -8.37 -1.12 6.68
CA SER A 184 -8.73 -1.56 5.34
C SER A 184 -7.54 -1.45 4.37
N GLY A 185 -6.85 -0.30 4.34
CA GLY A 185 -5.72 -0.05 3.46
C GLY A 185 -4.51 -0.96 3.71
N THR A 186 -4.15 -1.17 4.97
CA THR A 186 -3.03 -2.07 5.34
C THR A 186 -3.31 -3.52 4.97
N ASN A 187 -4.51 -4.01 5.27
CA ASN A 187 -4.91 -5.37 4.87
C ASN A 187 -5.08 -5.50 3.35
N ALA A 188 -5.48 -4.44 2.65
CA ALA A 188 -5.61 -4.45 1.19
C ALA A 188 -4.29 -4.71 0.50
N VAL A 189 -3.24 -3.99 0.90
CA VAL A 189 -1.90 -4.21 0.35
C VAL A 189 -1.36 -5.59 0.73
N ASN A 190 -1.60 -6.04 1.97
CA ASN A 190 -1.22 -7.38 2.42
C ASN A 190 -1.89 -8.50 1.60
N PHE A 191 -3.18 -8.39 1.27
CA PHE A 191 -3.84 -9.36 0.39
C PHE A 191 -3.37 -9.26 -1.07
N THR A 192 -2.87 -8.11 -1.51
CA THR A 192 -2.35 -7.93 -2.87
C THR A 192 -0.96 -8.60 -3.05
N ASP A 193 -0.23 -8.83 -1.96
CA ASP A 193 1.10 -9.47 -1.95
C ASP A 193 1.03 -11.01 -2.05
N GLY A 194 0.34 -11.50 -3.10
CA GLY A 194 0.12 -12.94 -3.34
C GLY A 194 0.85 -13.52 -4.55
N LEU A 195 1.32 -12.69 -5.49
CA LEU A 195 2.07 -13.08 -6.69
C LEU A 195 3.36 -12.27 -6.84
N ASP A 196 4.35 -12.84 -7.52
CA ASP A 196 5.67 -12.23 -7.73
C ASP A 196 5.54 -10.88 -8.45
N GLY A 197 5.98 -9.79 -7.81
CA GLY A 197 5.92 -8.44 -8.37
C GLY A 197 4.55 -7.74 -8.28
N LEU A 198 3.47 -8.42 -7.86
CA LEU A 198 2.12 -7.85 -7.91
C LEU A 198 1.98 -6.61 -7.01
N ALA A 199 2.15 -6.79 -5.70
CA ALA A 199 2.03 -5.70 -4.73
C ALA A 199 3.08 -4.61 -4.99
N GLY A 200 4.33 -4.99 -5.29
CA GLY A 200 5.40 -4.02 -5.57
C GLY A 200 5.05 -3.07 -6.71
N GLY A 201 4.58 -3.59 -7.85
CA GLY A 201 4.25 -2.76 -9.02
C GLY A 201 2.99 -1.93 -8.83
N ILE A 202 1.95 -2.49 -8.21
CA ILE A 202 0.73 -1.75 -7.86
C ILE A 202 1.09 -0.58 -6.94
N MET A 203 1.83 -0.82 -5.85
CA MET A 203 2.23 0.23 -4.92
C MET A 203 3.14 1.27 -5.58
N MET A 204 4.04 0.87 -6.47
CA MET A 204 4.87 1.82 -7.22
C MET A 204 4.03 2.76 -8.09
N THR A 205 2.97 2.27 -8.75
CA THR A 205 2.05 3.13 -9.51
C THR A 205 1.22 4.04 -8.60
N ILE A 206 0.76 3.56 -7.45
CA ILE A 206 0.02 4.34 -6.44
C ILE A 206 0.88 5.49 -5.91
N PHE A 207 2.11 5.21 -5.48
CA PHE A 207 3.02 6.25 -4.99
C PHE A 207 3.48 7.22 -6.09
N SER A 208 3.49 6.80 -7.35
CA SER A 208 3.71 7.71 -8.48
C SER A 208 2.54 8.68 -8.68
N GLY A 209 1.31 8.22 -8.45
CA GLY A 209 0.12 9.07 -8.37
C GLY A 209 0.21 10.08 -7.24
N TYR A 210 0.50 9.62 -6.01
CA TYR A 210 0.66 10.49 -4.86
C TYR A 210 1.84 11.47 -4.98
N LEU A 211 2.93 11.05 -5.61
CA LEU A 211 4.04 11.94 -5.96
C LEU A 211 3.55 13.10 -6.83
N THR A 212 2.78 12.80 -7.86
CA THR A 212 2.21 13.79 -8.78
C THR A 212 1.24 14.73 -8.05
N ILE A 213 0.31 14.18 -7.25
CA ILE A 213 -0.63 14.95 -6.42
C ILE A 213 0.13 15.89 -5.47
N SER A 214 1.14 15.37 -4.76
CA SER A 214 1.92 16.13 -3.79
C SER A 214 2.74 17.25 -4.44
N ILE A 215 3.30 17.01 -5.63
CA ILE A 215 3.96 18.08 -6.42
C ILE A 215 2.95 19.16 -6.80
N TRP A 216 1.77 18.76 -7.30
CA TRP A 216 0.73 19.71 -7.69
C TRP A 216 0.25 20.58 -6.52
N GLN A 217 -0.04 19.94 -5.38
CA GLN A 217 -0.44 20.63 -4.16
C GLN A 217 0.65 21.57 -3.64
N TYR A 218 1.93 21.20 -3.79
CA TYR A 218 3.03 22.08 -3.43
C TYR A 218 3.09 23.34 -4.29
N VAL A 219 2.88 23.22 -5.61
CA VAL A 219 2.88 24.37 -6.52
C VAL A 219 1.62 25.22 -6.35
N HIS A 220 0.50 24.65 -5.90
CA HIS A 220 -0.79 25.33 -5.79
C HIS A 220 -1.28 25.42 -4.34
N ALA A 221 -0.37 25.61 -3.39
CA ALA A 221 -0.70 25.71 -1.96
C ALA A 221 -1.42 27.03 -1.62
N CYS A 222 -2.40 26.98 -0.72
CA CYS A 222 -3.08 28.20 -0.25
C CYS A 222 -2.14 29.16 0.49
N SER A 223 -1.18 28.63 1.24
CA SER A 223 -0.13 29.41 1.90
C SER A 223 0.76 30.20 0.93
N ALA A 224 0.83 29.77 -0.34
CA ALA A 224 1.58 30.45 -1.41
C ALA A 224 0.72 31.45 -2.21
N GLY A 225 -0.55 31.66 -1.83
CA GLY A 225 -1.44 32.61 -2.50
C GLY A 225 -1.94 32.16 -3.88
N ALA A 226 -2.06 30.85 -4.13
CA ALA A 226 -2.42 30.25 -5.42
C ALA A 226 -3.89 30.49 -5.90
N GLY A 227 -4.58 31.50 -5.36
CA GLY A 227 -5.93 31.89 -5.76
C GLY A 227 -7.03 30.97 -5.23
N THR A 228 -8.21 31.02 -5.87
CA THR A 228 -9.44 30.34 -5.44
C THR A 228 -9.36 28.81 -5.50
N ALA A 229 -8.51 28.27 -6.38
CA ALA A 229 -8.33 26.82 -6.56
C ALA A 229 -7.17 26.24 -5.74
N CYS A 230 -6.63 26.99 -4.78
CA CYS A 230 -5.49 26.57 -3.97
C CYS A 230 -5.82 25.35 -3.09
N TYR A 231 -4.82 24.53 -2.75
CA TYR A 231 -4.97 23.40 -1.84
C TYR A 231 -4.49 23.76 -0.44
N ASP A 232 -5.34 23.53 0.56
CA ASP A 232 -4.99 23.71 1.98
C ASP A 232 -4.34 22.42 2.52
N VAL A 233 -3.11 22.14 2.10
CA VAL A 233 -2.35 20.96 2.57
C VAL A 233 -1.08 21.43 3.26
N ARG A 234 -0.79 20.90 4.45
CA ARG A 234 0.24 21.44 5.34
C ARG A 234 1.66 21.38 4.75
N ASP A 235 2.12 20.19 4.38
CA ASP A 235 3.52 19.96 3.96
C ASP A 235 3.64 19.08 2.69
N PRO A 236 2.97 19.43 1.57
CA PRO A 236 2.90 18.58 0.37
C PRO A 236 4.28 18.33 -0.26
N GLY A 237 5.23 19.26 -0.13
CA GLY A 237 6.60 19.08 -0.60
C GLY A 237 7.35 17.94 0.11
N SER A 238 7.09 17.73 1.41
CA SER A 238 7.69 16.62 2.15
C SER A 238 7.11 15.27 1.72
N LEU A 239 5.79 15.23 1.48
CA LEU A 239 5.11 14.06 0.94
C LEU A 239 5.63 13.70 -0.45
N ALA A 240 5.88 14.69 -1.33
CA ALA A 240 6.48 14.46 -2.64
C ALA A 240 7.87 13.80 -2.53
N LEU A 241 8.74 14.25 -1.61
CA LEU A 241 10.05 13.63 -1.42
C LEU A 241 9.95 12.18 -0.92
N ILE A 242 9.07 11.91 0.05
CA ILE A 242 8.83 10.54 0.55
C ILE A 242 8.27 9.64 -0.55
N ALA A 243 7.31 10.14 -1.35
CA ALA A 243 6.71 9.39 -2.44
C ALA A 243 7.76 9.02 -3.49
N ALA A 244 8.62 9.97 -3.88
CA ALA A 244 9.72 9.70 -4.80
C ALA A 244 10.70 8.67 -4.26
N SER A 245 11.09 8.76 -2.98
CA SER A 245 11.96 7.76 -2.34
C SER A 245 11.32 6.37 -2.29
N LEU A 246 10.00 6.28 -2.04
CA LEU A 246 9.26 5.01 -2.08
C LEU A 246 9.15 4.43 -3.49
N VAL A 247 8.85 5.26 -4.50
CA VAL A 247 8.85 4.84 -5.91
C VAL A 247 10.22 4.28 -6.30
N GLY A 248 11.29 5.00 -5.95
CA GLY A 248 12.66 4.55 -6.18
C GLY A 248 12.97 3.22 -5.49
N SER A 249 12.72 3.12 -4.18
CA SER A 249 13.05 1.90 -3.44
C SER A 249 12.22 0.69 -3.87
N LEU A 250 10.96 0.90 -4.29
CA LEU A 250 10.12 -0.14 -4.88
C LEU A 250 10.62 -0.57 -6.25
N ALA A 251 11.09 0.33 -7.09
CA ALA A 251 11.71 -0.03 -8.36
C ALA A 251 12.97 -0.88 -8.14
N GLY A 252 13.80 -0.53 -7.14
CA GLY A 252 14.96 -1.32 -6.75
C GLY A 252 14.58 -2.70 -6.18
N PHE A 253 13.46 -2.77 -5.46
CA PHE A 253 12.91 -4.04 -4.95
C PHE A 253 12.33 -4.93 -6.05
N LEU A 254 11.57 -4.36 -6.97
CA LEU A 254 10.97 -5.07 -8.10
C LEU A 254 12.02 -5.74 -8.98
N TRP A 255 13.22 -5.15 -9.11
CA TRP A 255 14.35 -5.77 -9.80
C TRP A 255 14.66 -7.19 -9.30
N TRP A 256 14.44 -7.46 -8.01
CA TRP A 256 14.69 -8.74 -7.37
C TRP A 256 13.43 -9.56 -7.09
N ASN A 257 12.24 -8.95 -7.24
CA ASN A 257 10.96 -9.55 -6.89
C ASN A 257 10.08 -9.91 -8.11
N VAL A 258 10.31 -9.32 -9.29
CA VAL A 258 9.62 -9.72 -10.52
C VAL A 258 9.90 -11.18 -10.84
N SER A 259 8.90 -11.86 -11.39
CA SER A 259 8.93 -13.28 -11.70
C SER A 259 10.16 -13.69 -12.53
N LYS A 260 10.95 -14.69 -12.12
CA LYS A 260 10.85 -15.49 -10.87
C LYS A 260 11.49 -14.76 -9.68
N ALA A 261 10.73 -14.58 -8.59
CA ALA A 261 11.20 -13.80 -7.44
C ALA A 261 12.41 -14.44 -6.73
N GLN A 262 13.40 -13.60 -6.40
CA GLN A 262 14.55 -13.95 -5.57
C GLN A 262 14.36 -13.56 -4.10
N ILE A 263 13.39 -12.70 -3.84
CA ILE A 263 13.00 -12.28 -2.50
C ILE A 263 11.52 -11.88 -2.45
N PHE A 264 10.85 -12.21 -1.35
CA PHE A 264 9.47 -11.83 -1.08
C PHE A 264 9.36 -10.65 -0.12
N MET A 265 8.33 -9.82 -0.34
CA MET A 265 8.08 -8.60 0.41
C MET A 265 7.81 -8.88 1.90
N GLY A 266 6.95 -9.86 2.19
CA GLY A 266 6.53 -10.24 3.53
C GLY A 266 5.46 -9.31 4.11
N ASP A 267 4.91 -9.67 5.27
CA ASP A 267 3.94 -8.83 5.98
C ASP A 267 4.60 -7.52 6.43
N SER A 268 5.89 -7.55 6.76
CA SER A 268 6.72 -6.36 7.04
C SER A 268 6.67 -5.32 5.95
N GLY A 269 6.80 -5.71 4.67
CA GLY A 269 6.75 -4.77 3.55
C GLY A 269 5.32 -4.35 3.20
N SER A 270 4.40 -5.31 3.12
CA SER A 270 3.03 -5.03 2.65
C SER A 270 2.22 -4.18 3.63
N LEU A 271 2.34 -4.41 4.95
CA LEU A 271 1.70 -3.55 5.95
C LEU A 271 2.34 -2.15 5.98
N ALA A 272 3.66 -2.05 5.83
CA ALA A 272 4.35 -0.76 5.76
C ALA A 272 3.87 0.09 4.57
N LEU A 273 3.82 -0.52 3.37
CA LEU A 273 3.33 0.16 2.16
C LEU A 273 1.85 0.56 2.28
N GLY A 274 1.02 -0.30 2.88
CA GLY A 274 -0.37 0.06 3.17
C GLY A 274 -0.49 1.21 4.18
N GLY A 275 0.35 1.24 5.22
CA GLY A 275 0.43 2.35 6.17
C GLY A 275 0.85 3.66 5.51
N ALA A 276 1.91 3.62 4.69
CA ALA A 276 2.35 4.77 3.91
C ALA A 276 1.22 5.29 3.00
N MET A 277 0.57 4.41 2.23
CA MET A 277 -0.55 4.75 1.36
C MET A 277 -1.70 5.45 2.10
N VAL A 278 -2.04 4.97 3.30
CA VAL A 278 -3.07 5.58 4.15
C VAL A 278 -2.64 6.95 4.66
N ALA A 279 -1.38 7.10 5.08
CA ALA A 279 -0.86 8.41 5.49
C ALA A 279 -0.90 9.42 4.34
N PHE A 280 -0.53 9.00 3.12
CA PHE A 280 -0.68 9.83 1.93
C PHE A 280 -2.15 10.24 1.72
N ALA A 281 -3.08 9.28 1.69
CA ALA A 281 -4.49 9.57 1.47
C ALA A 281 -5.07 10.60 2.47
N LEU A 282 -4.71 10.49 3.75
CA LEU A 282 -5.15 11.41 4.81
C LEU A 282 -4.46 12.78 4.68
N PHE A 283 -3.15 12.81 4.46
CA PHE A 283 -2.39 14.06 4.48
C PHE A 283 -2.47 14.85 3.18
N THR A 284 -2.79 14.21 2.04
CA THR A 284 -3.13 14.93 0.80
C THR A 284 -4.61 15.30 0.71
N ARG A 285 -5.43 15.00 1.72
CA ARG A 285 -6.90 15.21 1.72
C ARG A 285 -7.57 14.53 0.53
N THR A 286 -7.26 13.25 0.34
CA THR A 286 -7.76 12.44 -0.78
C THR A 286 -8.24 11.05 -0.35
N GLU A 287 -8.94 10.94 0.80
CA GLU A 287 -9.31 9.64 1.37
C GLU A 287 -10.25 8.85 0.47
N LEU A 288 -11.26 9.49 -0.11
CA LEU A 288 -12.20 8.80 -1.00
C LEU A 288 -11.63 8.56 -2.40
N LEU A 289 -10.72 9.42 -2.87
CA LEU A 289 -10.00 9.21 -4.13
C LEU A 289 -9.07 7.98 -4.04
N LEU A 290 -8.65 7.58 -2.83
CA LEU A 290 -7.92 6.34 -2.61
C LEU A 290 -8.66 5.12 -3.16
N LEU A 291 -10.00 5.10 -3.15
CA LEU A 291 -10.79 4.00 -3.72
C LEU A 291 -10.58 3.85 -5.24
N VAL A 292 -10.25 4.95 -5.92
CA VAL A 292 -9.92 4.97 -7.34
C VAL A 292 -8.43 4.67 -7.54
N ILE A 293 -7.54 5.36 -6.81
CA ILE A 293 -6.08 5.20 -6.92
C ILE A 293 -5.64 3.76 -6.61
N ALA A 294 -6.24 3.16 -5.59
CA ALA A 294 -5.93 1.81 -5.11
C ALA A 294 -7.07 0.81 -5.44
N LEU A 295 -7.73 0.97 -6.58
CA LEU A 295 -8.86 0.13 -6.95
C LEU A 295 -8.50 -1.36 -6.97
N ILE A 296 -7.30 -1.74 -7.44
CA ILE A 296 -6.88 -3.15 -7.42
C ILE A 296 -6.78 -3.69 -5.99
N PRO A 297 -6.02 -3.09 -5.05
CA PRO A 297 -6.05 -3.51 -3.64
C PRO A 297 -7.46 -3.56 -3.03
N VAL A 298 -8.33 -2.60 -3.37
CA VAL A 298 -9.73 -2.59 -2.92
C VAL A 298 -10.50 -3.81 -3.45
N LEU A 299 -10.35 -4.14 -4.74
CA LEU A 299 -10.97 -5.32 -5.34
C LEU A 299 -10.44 -6.63 -4.76
N GLU A 300 -9.15 -6.68 -4.37
CA GLU A 300 -8.57 -7.85 -3.70
C GLU A 300 -9.28 -8.11 -2.36
N VAL A 301 -9.42 -7.09 -1.50
CA VAL A 301 -10.17 -7.21 -0.23
C VAL A 301 -11.62 -7.55 -0.49
N PHE A 302 -12.26 -6.84 -1.42
CA PHE A 302 -13.67 -7.05 -1.75
C PHE A 302 -13.92 -8.50 -2.18
N SER A 303 -13.04 -9.08 -3.00
CA SER A 303 -13.16 -10.47 -3.43
C SER A 303 -13.16 -11.45 -2.25
N VAL A 304 -12.29 -11.21 -1.25
CA VAL A 304 -12.19 -12.02 -0.04
C VAL A 304 -13.45 -11.88 0.82
N ILE A 305 -13.98 -10.66 0.98
CA ILE A 305 -15.21 -10.41 1.74
C ILE A 305 -16.40 -11.12 1.09
N VAL A 306 -16.60 -10.95 -0.22
CA VAL A 306 -17.68 -11.60 -0.97
C VAL A 306 -17.58 -13.11 -0.86
N GLN A 307 -16.38 -13.68 -1.05
CA GLN A 307 -16.17 -15.12 -0.94
C GLN A 307 -16.47 -15.65 0.46
N LYS A 308 -15.97 -14.99 1.52
CA LYS A 308 -16.25 -15.37 2.91
C LYS A 308 -17.75 -15.32 3.21
N PHE A 309 -18.45 -14.28 2.74
CA PHE A 309 -19.90 -14.14 2.92
C PHE A 309 -20.71 -15.22 2.19
N VAL A 310 -20.41 -15.47 0.92
CA VAL A 310 -21.09 -16.49 0.10
C VAL A 310 -20.85 -17.88 0.68
N PHE A 311 -19.61 -18.22 1.03
CA PHE A 311 -19.26 -19.51 1.61
C PHE A 311 -19.95 -19.74 2.95
N LYS A 312 -19.97 -18.74 3.85
CA LYS A 312 -20.65 -18.83 5.15
C LYS A 312 -22.15 -19.01 4.99
N THR A 313 -22.77 -18.26 4.07
CA THR A 313 -24.22 -18.31 3.83
C THR A 313 -24.64 -19.62 3.17
N SER A 314 -23.91 -20.08 2.15
CA SER A 314 -24.17 -21.35 1.48
C SER A 314 -23.96 -22.53 2.43
N ARG A 315 -22.90 -22.53 3.24
CA ARG A 315 -22.67 -23.57 4.26
C ARG A 315 -23.80 -23.60 5.29
N LYS A 316 -24.24 -22.44 5.78
CA LYS A 316 -25.36 -22.38 6.75
C LYS A 316 -26.65 -22.95 6.14
N ARG A 317 -26.91 -22.70 4.85
CA ARG A 317 -28.06 -23.27 4.12
C ARG A 317 -27.95 -24.77 3.96
N SER A 318 -26.81 -25.31 3.50
CA SER A 318 -26.63 -26.75 3.34
C SER A 318 -26.75 -27.50 4.66
N VAL A 319 -26.17 -26.96 5.74
CA VAL A 319 -26.34 -27.53 7.10
C VAL A 319 -27.79 -27.49 7.55
N ALA A 320 -28.51 -26.39 7.31
CA ALA A 320 -29.94 -26.28 7.66
C ALA A 320 -30.84 -27.21 6.82
N ALA A 321 -30.43 -27.54 5.59
CA ALA A 321 -31.13 -28.47 4.70
C ALA A 321 -30.81 -29.95 4.97
N GLY A 322 -29.96 -30.27 5.96
CA GLY A 322 -29.54 -31.64 6.26
C GLY A 322 -28.57 -32.25 5.22
N GLU A 323 -28.05 -31.44 4.30
CA GLU A 323 -27.07 -31.88 3.31
C GLU A 323 -25.69 -32.00 3.95
N LYS A 324 -24.87 -32.97 3.49
CA LYS A 324 -23.46 -33.04 3.92
C LYS A 324 -22.77 -31.70 3.56
N PRO A 325 -21.93 -31.15 4.44
CA PRO A 325 -21.33 -29.81 4.29
C PRO A 325 -20.33 -29.64 3.11
N LEU A 326 -20.29 -30.60 2.17
CA LEU A 326 -19.35 -30.64 1.05
C LEU A 326 -19.70 -29.67 -0.10
N HIS A 327 -20.88 -29.06 -0.12
CA HIS A 327 -21.35 -28.23 -1.24
C HIS A 327 -21.43 -26.73 -0.92
N ALA A 328 -20.54 -26.21 -0.06
CA ALA A 328 -20.48 -24.78 0.15
C ALA A 328 -20.02 -24.06 -1.15
N HIS A 329 -20.93 -23.29 -1.72
CA HIS A 329 -20.72 -22.55 -2.96
C HIS A 329 -19.61 -21.51 -2.80
N ARG A 330 -18.80 -21.37 -3.84
CA ARG A 330 -17.71 -20.41 -3.95
C ARG A 330 -17.97 -19.54 -5.17
N TYR A 331 -17.96 -18.21 -4.98
CA TYR A 331 -18.19 -17.27 -6.07
C TYR A 331 -16.97 -17.21 -6.99
N PHE A 332 -15.79 -16.98 -6.41
CA PHE A 332 -14.51 -17.08 -7.10
C PHE A 332 -13.91 -18.48 -6.97
N ARG A 333 -13.19 -18.93 -8.00
CA ARG A 333 -12.44 -20.21 -7.98
C ARG A 333 -11.41 -20.26 -6.83
N MET A 334 -10.81 -19.12 -6.51
CA MET A 334 -9.94 -18.90 -5.35
C MET A 334 -9.93 -17.40 -5.04
N THR A 335 -9.65 -17.04 -3.79
CA THR A 335 -9.44 -15.67 -3.36
C THR A 335 -8.07 -15.52 -2.71
N PRO A 336 -7.40 -14.36 -2.82
CA PRO A 336 -7.88 -13.11 -3.44
C PRO A 336 -8.00 -13.16 -4.99
N PHE A 337 -8.47 -12.09 -5.62
CA PHE A 337 -8.87 -12.02 -7.03
C PHE A 337 -7.74 -12.43 -7.99
N HIS A 338 -6.50 -12.08 -7.71
CA HIS A 338 -5.37 -12.53 -8.55
C HIS A 338 -5.24 -14.06 -8.64
N HIS A 339 -5.56 -14.83 -7.58
CA HIS A 339 -5.56 -16.29 -7.66
C HIS A 339 -6.74 -16.83 -8.48
N HIS A 340 -7.86 -16.11 -8.53
CA HIS A 340 -8.91 -16.41 -9.47
C HIS A 340 -8.40 -16.26 -10.92
N MET A 341 -7.73 -15.15 -11.22
CA MET A 341 -7.16 -14.90 -12.55
C MET A 341 -6.11 -15.95 -12.94
N GLU A 342 -5.20 -16.28 -12.03
CA GLU A 342 -4.18 -17.32 -12.22
C GLU A 342 -4.80 -18.67 -12.59
N LYS A 343 -5.87 -19.09 -11.89
CA LYS A 343 -6.57 -20.36 -12.15
C LYS A 343 -7.45 -20.35 -13.39
N VAL A 344 -7.99 -19.20 -13.80
CA VAL A 344 -8.89 -19.08 -14.96
C VAL A 344 -8.10 -19.04 -16.27
N GLY A 345 -6.95 -18.37 -16.29
CA GLY A 345 -6.13 -18.25 -17.50
C GLY A 345 -6.68 -17.32 -18.57
N VAL A 346 -5.92 -17.16 -19.66
CA VAL A 346 -6.35 -16.47 -20.87
C VAL A 346 -7.29 -17.41 -21.64
N ASN A 347 -8.57 -17.02 -21.81
CA ASN A 347 -9.65 -17.74 -22.50
C ASN A 347 -10.50 -18.74 -21.68
N GLY A 348 -10.50 -18.66 -20.35
CA GLY A 348 -11.39 -19.49 -19.50
C GLY A 348 -11.03 -20.99 -19.46
N LYS A 349 -10.03 -21.41 -20.23
CA LYS A 349 -9.36 -22.71 -20.12
C LYS A 349 -8.34 -22.61 -18.99
N TYR A 350 -8.50 -23.46 -17.98
CA TYR A 350 -7.61 -23.61 -16.82
C TYR A 350 -6.14 -23.32 -17.19
N SER A 351 -5.57 -22.22 -16.69
CA SER A 351 -4.13 -21.90 -16.81
C SER A 351 -3.30 -22.57 -15.72
N ILE A 352 -3.70 -23.79 -15.36
CA ILE A 352 -2.71 -24.74 -14.88
C ILE A 352 -2.32 -25.45 -16.14
N ASP A 353 -1.09 -25.22 -16.64
CA ASP A 353 -0.51 -26.05 -17.69
C ASP A 353 -0.91 -27.50 -17.41
N LYS A 354 -1.83 -28.04 -18.22
CA LYS A 354 -2.45 -29.36 -17.99
C LYS A 354 -1.42 -30.50 -17.95
N LYS A 355 -0.16 -30.19 -18.28
CA LYS A 355 1.00 -31.10 -18.29
C LYS A 355 1.81 -31.09 -16.99
N GLY A 356 1.41 -30.30 -15.98
CA GLY A 356 2.22 -30.04 -14.80
C GLY A 356 3.30 -29.00 -15.10
N LEU A 357 3.49 -28.05 -14.19
CA LEU A 357 4.59 -27.09 -14.27
C LEU A 357 5.91 -27.83 -14.09
N ALA A 358 6.90 -27.60 -14.95
CA ALA A 358 8.23 -28.12 -14.72
C ALA A 358 8.78 -27.54 -13.38
N PRO A 359 9.43 -28.36 -12.53
CA PRO A 359 9.99 -27.88 -11.28
C PRO A 359 10.86 -26.63 -11.49
N GLY A 360 10.53 -25.55 -10.78
CA GLY A 360 11.28 -24.29 -10.87
C GLY A 360 10.79 -23.29 -11.93
N THR A 361 9.78 -23.60 -12.72
CA THR A 361 9.13 -22.67 -13.68
C THR A 361 7.97 -21.90 -13.04
N VAL A 362 7.61 -20.74 -13.60
CA VAL A 362 6.47 -19.91 -13.15
C VAL A 362 5.32 -20.04 -14.14
N SER A 363 4.07 -20.05 -13.65
CA SER A 363 2.89 -20.14 -14.50
C SER A 363 2.77 -18.92 -15.41
N SER A 364 2.53 -19.15 -16.69
CA SER A 364 2.20 -18.05 -17.63
C SER A 364 0.95 -17.27 -17.18
N GLY A 365 0.03 -17.92 -16.45
CA GLY A 365 -1.14 -17.28 -15.84
C GLY A 365 -0.77 -16.31 -14.72
N GLU A 366 0.25 -16.61 -13.92
CA GLU A 366 0.76 -15.72 -12.87
C GLU A 366 1.35 -14.46 -13.50
N VAL A 367 2.33 -14.61 -14.40
CA VAL A 367 3.02 -13.49 -15.07
C VAL A 367 2.02 -12.58 -15.80
N ASN A 368 1.11 -13.16 -16.60
CA ASN A 368 0.12 -12.39 -17.33
C ASN A 368 -0.87 -11.65 -16.41
N SER A 369 -1.27 -12.26 -15.29
CA SER A 369 -2.18 -11.62 -14.34
C SER A 369 -1.52 -10.43 -13.67
N VAL A 370 -0.24 -10.56 -13.28
CA VAL A 370 0.54 -9.46 -12.69
C VAL A 370 0.63 -8.27 -13.64
N PHE A 371 1.08 -8.47 -14.87
CA PHE A 371 1.19 -7.37 -15.84
C PHE A 371 -0.16 -6.72 -16.16
N ARG A 372 -1.24 -7.50 -16.28
CA ARG A 372 -2.59 -6.95 -16.51
C ARG A 372 -3.04 -6.09 -15.35
N LEU A 373 -2.85 -6.55 -14.12
CA LEU A 373 -3.22 -5.80 -12.91
C LEU A 373 -2.38 -4.54 -12.76
N TRP A 374 -1.10 -4.56 -13.15
CA TRP A 374 -0.27 -3.35 -13.23
C TRP A 374 -0.85 -2.32 -14.21
N VAL A 375 -1.18 -2.74 -15.44
CA VAL A 375 -1.76 -1.84 -16.45
C VAL A 375 -3.09 -1.27 -15.97
N VAL A 376 -3.98 -2.12 -15.43
CA VAL A 376 -5.27 -1.66 -14.92
C VAL A 376 -5.09 -0.68 -13.76
N ASN A 377 -4.18 -0.96 -12.81
CA ASN A 377 -3.95 -0.05 -11.70
C ASN A 377 -3.36 1.29 -12.18
N ALA A 378 -2.42 1.27 -13.14
CA ALA A 378 -1.88 2.49 -13.74
C ALA A 378 -2.98 3.33 -14.41
N LEU A 379 -3.92 2.71 -15.12
CA LEU A 379 -5.09 3.40 -15.68
C LEU A 379 -5.99 3.99 -14.58
N CYS A 380 -6.19 3.27 -13.47
CA CYS A 380 -6.95 3.78 -12.32
C CYS A 380 -6.28 5.00 -11.69
N VAL A 381 -4.96 4.99 -11.56
CA VAL A 381 -4.17 6.15 -11.11
C VAL A 381 -4.32 7.33 -12.07
N LEU A 382 -4.27 7.09 -13.40
CA LEU A 382 -4.49 8.15 -14.39
C LEU A 382 -5.90 8.75 -14.31
N VAL A 383 -6.93 7.92 -14.11
CA VAL A 383 -8.30 8.40 -13.89
C VAL A 383 -8.39 9.23 -12.61
N ALA A 384 -7.76 8.78 -11.52
CA ALA A 384 -7.72 9.55 -10.29
C ALA A 384 -7.00 10.90 -10.45
N LEU A 385 -5.89 10.93 -11.20
CA LEU A 385 -5.19 12.18 -11.53
C LEU A 385 -6.06 13.09 -12.41
N ALA A 386 -6.80 12.53 -13.39
CA ALA A 386 -7.73 13.31 -14.20
C ALA A 386 -8.85 13.93 -13.36
N LEU A 387 -9.41 13.18 -12.40
CA LEU A 387 -10.39 13.71 -11.44
C LEU A 387 -9.77 14.81 -10.56
N PHE A 388 -8.54 14.58 -10.07
CA PHE A 388 -7.83 15.52 -9.22
C PHE A 388 -7.51 16.85 -9.94
N PHE A 389 -7.00 16.79 -11.16
CA PHE A 389 -6.70 17.98 -11.96
C PHE A 389 -7.97 18.64 -12.52
N GLY A 390 -8.98 17.84 -12.87
CA GLY A 390 -10.28 18.32 -13.36
C GLY A 390 -10.96 19.23 -12.34
N ASP A 391 -10.90 18.89 -11.05
CA ASP A 391 -11.34 19.76 -9.96
C ASP A 391 -10.64 21.12 -9.99
N TRP A 392 -9.30 21.15 -10.10
CA TRP A 392 -8.56 22.42 -10.17
C TRP A 392 -8.94 23.24 -11.40
N PHE A 393 -8.99 22.63 -12.58
CA PHE A 393 -9.36 23.32 -13.82
C PHE A 393 -10.79 23.86 -13.79
N SER A 394 -11.73 23.16 -13.15
CA SER A 394 -13.11 23.62 -13.01
C SER A 394 -13.21 24.95 -12.24
N GLN A 395 -12.29 25.19 -11.29
CA GLN A 395 -12.27 26.37 -10.43
C GLN A 395 -11.46 27.54 -11.01
N THR A 396 -10.52 27.28 -11.93
CA THR A 396 -9.67 28.31 -12.53
C THR A 396 -10.09 28.73 -13.94
N SER A 397 -10.67 27.81 -14.73
CA SER A 397 -10.92 28.03 -16.17
C SER A 397 -12.36 28.41 -16.49
N GLY A 398 -13.30 28.31 -15.52
CA GLY A 398 -14.73 28.51 -15.74
C GLY A 398 -15.40 27.48 -16.68
N VAL A 399 -14.65 26.49 -17.19
CA VAL A 399 -15.11 25.44 -18.09
C VAL A 399 -14.31 24.18 -17.76
N ILE A 400 -14.94 23.13 -17.24
CA ILE A 400 -15.35 21.91 -17.97
C ILE A 400 -16.52 21.29 -17.18
N HIS A 401 -17.71 21.25 -17.80
CA HIS A 401 -18.89 20.54 -17.29
C HIS A 401 -18.81 19.04 -17.56
#